data_AF-A0A815Q3N9-F1
#
_entry.id   AF-A0A815Q3N9-F1
#
_cell.length_a   1.000
_cell.length_b   1.000
_cell.length_c   1.000
_cell.angle_alpha   90.00
_cell.angle_beta   90.00
_cell.angle_gamma   90.00
#
_symmetry.space_group_name_H-M   'P 1'
#
loop_
_entity.id
_entity.type
_entity.pdbx_description
1 polymer ?
#
loop_
_entity_poly.entity_id
_entity_poly.type
_entity_poly.pdbx_seq_one_letter_code
_entity_poly.pdbx_strand_id
1 'polypeptide(L)'
;MNRKRFYPNNRRSKPVLPLNDNSLISQEIFDECEKLKQKILSLSNGKSEIWLYRQELLDQYNQLILFNLDYAIEKKIEHDLWTIVFKNEISYKQEQLKENHQHQSKRTEIQTSLQTLYEYARGYYMKLLQDVVHSYNFENSICKLIFPFLQKQSLNSNHHHHHQCKEASMLYFIQHILVHVGDLNRYSNQIDLAKTFYQYAIYTIPCLGQPYNQIAILHEMKNPLSLLTPGQNQLITTYYYIRSIAIKVPFPLAISNLEKLFQRLKDLPLSRYEQQQQNDFLTLFLQIIAMINLESRFEEDIYSFINLFQTIIMKNLNQFYFIQMITIIMFTLHRTLGLLPRSSPSASKNPQLQFDLILQILIIIIEQCLEAIQLPLSMMIIDEQHILPILYLTFAYLDHILKYKNDLFEHKVFKQKQTMWNSLAKLLRSFSVYAANLELNKDKNESSGSLFIRYSDYPLAEERALECFTPLNDILKS
;
A
#
# COMPACT_ATOMS: atom_id res chain seq x y z
N MET A 1 13.39 17.24 19.56
CA MET A 1 12.41 16.65 20.50
C MET A 1 12.27 15.17 20.19
N ASN A 2 12.71 14.30 21.10
CA ASN A 2 12.60 12.85 20.93
C ASN A 2 11.18 12.40 21.33
N ARG A 3 10.32 12.14 20.33
CA ARG A 3 8.99 11.53 20.54
C ARG A 3 9.13 10.18 21.23
N LYS A 4 8.30 9.91 22.25
CA LYS A 4 8.30 8.66 23.02
C LYS A 4 7.80 7.53 22.13
N ARG A 5 8.54 6.42 22.17
CA ARG A 5 8.29 5.19 21.41
C ARG A 5 6.96 4.57 21.85
N PHE A 6 6.05 4.28 20.94
CA PHE A 6 5.10 3.21 21.14
C PHE A 6 5.86 1.91 20.95
N TYR A 7 6.41 1.38 22.04
CA TYR A 7 6.86 0.00 22.02
C TYR A 7 5.60 -0.87 22.01
N PRO A 8 5.46 -1.85 21.09
CA PRO A 8 4.58 -2.96 21.40
C PRO A 8 5.08 -3.50 22.74
N ASN A 9 4.16 -3.60 23.71
CA ASN A 9 4.49 -4.08 25.04
C ASN A 9 5.38 -5.32 24.93
N ASN A 10 6.67 -5.19 25.30
CA ASN A 10 7.51 -6.31 25.66
C ASN A 10 6.96 -6.87 26.99
N ARG A 11 5.77 -7.49 26.93
CA ARG A 11 5.34 -8.42 27.96
C ARG A 11 6.34 -9.56 27.89
N ARG A 12 7.23 -9.56 28.87
CA ARG A 12 8.15 -10.65 29.22
C ARG A 12 7.57 -11.98 28.77
N SER A 13 8.29 -12.65 27.87
CA SER A 13 8.11 -14.07 27.58
C SER A 13 8.05 -14.81 28.92
N LYS A 14 6.85 -15.27 29.27
CA LYS A 14 6.67 -16.23 30.35
C LYS A 14 7.37 -17.54 29.95
N PRO A 15 7.87 -18.31 30.94
CA PRO A 15 8.67 -19.49 30.65
C PRO A 15 7.88 -20.46 29.79
N VAL A 16 8.55 -20.98 28.77
CA VAL A 16 8.09 -22.06 27.90
C VAL A 16 7.75 -23.26 28.79
N LEU A 17 6.46 -23.53 28.96
CA LEU A 17 5.94 -24.80 29.48
C LEU A 17 6.12 -25.90 28.41
N PRO A 18 6.22 -27.19 28.80
CA PRO A 18 6.98 -28.19 28.06
C PRO A 18 6.45 -28.48 26.64
N LEU A 19 7.39 -28.59 25.71
CA LEU A 19 7.23 -28.56 24.24
C LEU A 19 6.89 -29.90 23.55
N ASN A 20 6.60 -30.98 24.27
CA ASN A 20 6.68 -32.31 23.65
C ASN A 20 5.40 -32.85 23.01
N ASP A 21 4.20 -32.53 23.52
CA ASP A 21 2.98 -33.19 23.01
C ASP A 21 2.32 -32.42 21.85
N ASN A 22 2.27 -31.09 21.91
CA ASN A 22 1.64 -30.27 20.86
C ASN A 22 2.45 -30.25 19.55
N SER A 23 3.77 -30.40 19.62
CA SER A 23 4.64 -30.44 18.45
C SER A 23 4.47 -31.75 17.67
N LEU A 24 4.33 -32.87 18.38
CA LEU A 24 4.09 -34.19 17.77
C LEU A 24 2.75 -34.22 17.03
N ILE A 25 1.67 -33.74 17.66
CA ILE A 25 0.34 -33.67 17.04
C ILE A 25 0.35 -32.77 15.80
N SER A 26 1.02 -31.60 15.88
CA SER A 26 1.13 -30.68 14.74
C SER A 26 1.89 -31.33 13.57
N GLN A 27 2.93 -32.12 13.86
CA GLN A 27 3.67 -32.88 12.86
C GLN A 27 2.82 -33.97 12.22
N GLU A 28 2.06 -34.75 13.01
CA GLU A 28 1.19 -35.81 12.50
C GLU A 28 0.12 -35.27 11.54
N ILE A 29 -0.54 -34.17 11.91
CA ILE A 29 -1.53 -33.49 11.05
C ILE A 29 -0.84 -32.99 9.76
N PHE A 30 0.35 -32.41 9.88
CA PHE A 30 1.11 -31.93 8.72
C PHE A 30 1.53 -33.06 7.77
N ASP A 31 1.95 -34.21 8.30
CA ASP A 31 2.32 -35.37 7.49
C ASP A 31 1.12 -35.88 6.68
N GLU A 32 -0.09 -35.84 7.25
CA GLU A 32 -1.31 -36.19 6.51
C GLU A 32 -1.67 -35.14 5.44
N CYS A 33 -1.47 -33.85 5.74
CA CYS A 33 -1.60 -32.79 4.75
C CYS A 33 -0.68 -33.04 3.53
N GLU A 34 0.59 -33.37 3.77
CA GLU A 34 1.55 -33.64 2.70
C GLU A 34 1.16 -34.87 1.87
N LYS A 35 0.66 -35.95 2.50
CA LYS A 35 0.16 -37.11 1.75
C LYS A 35 -1.00 -36.74 0.81
N LEU A 36 -1.99 -35.99 1.30
CA LEU A 36 -3.14 -35.55 0.51
C LEU A 36 -2.72 -34.59 -0.60
N LYS A 37 -1.81 -33.66 -0.30
CA LYS A 37 -1.21 -32.75 -1.28
C LYS A 37 -0.51 -33.51 -2.41
N GLN A 38 0.30 -34.52 -2.10
CA GLN A 38 0.97 -35.33 -3.12
C GLN A 38 -0.03 -36.10 -3.99
N LYS A 39 -1.10 -36.64 -3.40
CA LYS A 39 -2.19 -37.28 -4.18
C LYS A 39 -2.82 -36.30 -5.17
N ILE A 40 -3.16 -35.08 -4.73
CA ILE A 40 -3.73 -34.04 -5.60
C ILE A 40 -2.77 -33.70 -6.74
N LEU A 41 -1.49 -33.47 -6.44
CA LEU A 41 -0.48 -33.07 -7.45
C LEU A 41 -0.14 -34.21 -8.43
N SER A 42 -0.32 -35.47 -8.04
CA SER A 42 -0.10 -36.63 -8.92
C SER A 42 -1.21 -36.85 -9.95
N LEU A 43 -2.40 -36.27 -9.73
CA LEU A 43 -3.56 -36.45 -10.60
C LEU A 43 -3.62 -35.36 -11.67
N SER A 44 -4.04 -35.75 -12.88
CA SER A 44 -4.32 -34.79 -13.95
C SER A 44 -5.54 -33.93 -13.60
N ASN A 45 -5.45 -32.61 -13.82
CA ASN A 45 -6.53 -31.65 -13.61
C ASN A 45 -7.86 -32.12 -14.25
N GLY A 46 -8.98 -31.84 -13.57
CA GLY A 46 -10.33 -32.16 -14.05
C GLY A 46 -10.90 -33.52 -13.62
N LYS A 47 -10.12 -34.37 -12.93
CA LYS A 47 -10.65 -35.60 -12.31
C LYS A 47 -11.54 -35.27 -11.10
N SER A 48 -12.70 -35.92 -11.00
CA SER A 48 -13.64 -35.73 -9.89
C SER A 48 -13.05 -36.07 -8.52
N GLU A 49 -12.17 -37.08 -8.46
CA GLU A 49 -11.46 -37.50 -7.25
C GLU A 49 -10.63 -36.38 -6.61
N ILE A 50 -10.11 -35.44 -7.42
CA ILE A 50 -9.32 -34.30 -6.92
C ILE A 50 -10.16 -33.45 -5.97
N TRP A 51 -11.47 -33.31 -6.24
CA TRP A 51 -12.34 -32.53 -5.38
C TRP A 51 -12.48 -33.15 -3.98
N LEU A 52 -12.58 -34.47 -3.89
CA LEU A 52 -12.66 -35.18 -2.61
C LEU A 52 -11.38 -34.99 -1.78
N TYR A 53 -10.21 -35.22 -2.40
CA TYR A 53 -8.94 -35.01 -1.72
C TYR A 53 -8.71 -33.55 -1.31
N ARG A 54 -9.24 -32.59 -2.08
CA ARG A 54 -9.20 -31.16 -1.70
C ARG A 54 -10.06 -30.87 -0.48
N GLN A 55 -11.26 -31.45 -0.37
CA GLN A 55 -12.09 -31.27 0.83
C GLN A 55 -11.40 -31.86 2.07
N GLU A 56 -10.83 -33.06 1.95
CA GLU A 56 -10.09 -33.69 3.05
C GLU A 56 -8.86 -32.86 3.45
N LEU A 57 -8.12 -32.32 2.46
CA LEU A 57 -6.98 -31.44 2.72
C LEU A 57 -7.41 -30.12 3.39
N LEU A 58 -8.55 -29.54 3.02
CA LEU A 58 -9.10 -28.35 3.67
C LEU A 58 -9.39 -28.61 5.15
N ASP A 59 -9.94 -29.78 5.49
CA ASP A 59 -10.22 -30.14 6.87
C ASP A 59 -8.92 -30.29 7.68
N GLN A 60 -7.89 -30.92 7.12
CA GLN A 60 -6.59 -31.05 7.78
C GLN A 60 -5.87 -29.70 7.95
N TYR A 61 -5.90 -28.84 6.92
CA TYR A 61 -5.38 -27.48 7.02
C TYR A 61 -6.11 -26.66 8.08
N ASN A 62 -7.44 -26.73 8.14
CA ASN A 62 -8.23 -26.05 9.18
C ASN A 62 -7.82 -26.52 10.58
N GLN A 63 -7.70 -27.83 10.79
CA GLN A 63 -7.29 -28.38 12.08
C GLN A 63 -5.92 -27.86 12.51
N LEU A 64 -4.94 -27.89 11.60
CA LEU A 64 -3.58 -27.44 11.92
C LEU A 64 -3.52 -25.93 12.20
N ILE A 65 -4.23 -25.12 11.41
CA ILE A 65 -4.29 -23.66 11.58
C ILE A 65 -4.92 -23.28 12.92
N LEU A 66 -6.04 -23.91 13.28
CA LEU A 66 -6.76 -23.62 14.52
C LEU A 66 -6.02 -24.15 15.77
N PHE A 67 -5.24 -25.22 15.62
CA PHE A 67 -4.46 -25.81 16.71
C PHE A 67 -3.11 -25.10 16.95
N ASN A 68 -2.36 -24.79 15.88
CA ASN A 68 -1.02 -24.22 15.96
C ASN A 68 -0.68 -23.37 14.71
N LEU A 69 -1.16 -22.13 14.70
CA LEU A 69 -1.01 -21.20 13.59
C LEU A 69 0.46 -20.87 13.30
N ASP A 70 1.29 -20.71 14.34
CA ASP A 70 2.72 -20.42 14.17
C ASP A 70 3.42 -21.53 13.38
N TYR A 71 3.11 -22.79 13.71
CA TYR A 71 3.65 -23.94 12.98
C TYR A 71 3.06 -24.07 11.57
N ALA A 72 1.76 -23.82 11.39
CA ALA A 72 1.12 -23.82 10.09
C ALA A 72 1.78 -22.81 9.12
N ILE A 73 2.08 -21.59 9.60
CA ILE A 73 2.79 -20.57 8.84
C ILE A 73 4.24 -20.98 8.55
N GLU A 74 4.94 -21.57 9.53
CA GLU A 74 6.30 -22.08 9.31
C GLU A 74 6.34 -23.11 8.17
N LYS A 75 5.31 -23.96 8.09
CA LYS A 75 5.12 -24.96 7.03
C LYS A 75 4.45 -24.43 5.76
N LYS A 76 4.13 -23.12 5.70
CA LYS A 76 3.49 -22.45 4.55
C LYS A 76 2.13 -23.03 4.17
N ILE A 77 1.37 -23.51 5.16
CA ILE A 77 0.05 -24.10 4.96
C ILE A 77 -0.93 -23.08 4.34
N GLU A 78 -0.86 -21.82 4.73
CA GLU A 78 -1.69 -20.74 4.19
C GLU A 78 -1.43 -20.51 2.70
N HIS A 79 -0.15 -20.56 2.30
CA HIS A 79 0.25 -20.43 0.91
C HIS A 79 -0.22 -21.62 0.07
N ASP A 80 -0.11 -22.84 0.59
CA ASP A 80 -0.53 -24.06 -0.09
C ASP A 80 -2.05 -24.18 -0.16
N LEU A 81 -2.75 -23.75 0.88
CA LEU A 81 -4.21 -23.59 0.90
C LEU A 81 -4.66 -22.71 -0.27
N TRP A 82 -4.06 -21.53 -0.46
CA TRP A 82 -4.38 -20.70 -1.62
C TRP A 82 -4.01 -21.39 -2.92
N THR A 83 -2.76 -21.84 -3.06
CA THR A 83 -2.20 -22.26 -4.35
C THR A 83 -2.82 -23.57 -4.84
N ILE A 84 -2.81 -24.59 -3.99
CA ILE A 84 -3.13 -25.97 -4.35
C ILE A 84 -4.63 -26.21 -4.36
N VAL A 85 -5.34 -25.66 -3.36
CA VAL A 85 -6.79 -25.91 -3.22
C VAL A 85 -7.60 -25.00 -4.14
N PHE A 86 -7.30 -23.69 -4.17
CA PHE A 86 -8.12 -22.72 -4.89
C PHE A 86 -7.50 -22.26 -6.21
N LYS A 87 -6.30 -21.68 -6.16
CA LYS A 87 -5.71 -20.94 -7.29
C LYS A 87 -5.48 -21.82 -8.52
N ASN A 88 -4.96 -23.03 -8.35
CA ASN A 88 -4.72 -23.97 -9.45
C ASN A 88 -6.03 -24.36 -10.15
N GLU A 89 -7.10 -24.63 -9.40
CA GLU A 89 -8.41 -24.94 -9.97
C GLU A 89 -9.02 -23.73 -10.68
N ILE A 90 -8.93 -22.55 -10.07
CA ILE A 90 -9.38 -21.29 -10.68
C ILE A 90 -8.64 -21.06 -12.01
N SER A 91 -7.31 -21.17 -12.01
CA SER A 91 -6.50 -20.99 -13.22
C SER A 91 -6.88 -22.00 -14.30
N TYR A 92 -7.03 -23.28 -13.95
CA TYR A 92 -7.43 -24.33 -14.88
C TYR A 92 -8.80 -24.03 -15.52
N LYS A 93 -9.81 -23.67 -14.73
CA LYS A 93 -11.13 -23.32 -15.28
C LYS A 93 -11.09 -22.02 -16.10
N GLN A 94 -10.28 -21.03 -15.71
CA GLN A 94 -10.08 -19.80 -16.50
C GLN A 94 -9.43 -20.09 -17.86
N GLU A 95 -8.50 -21.05 -17.94
CA GLU A 95 -7.92 -21.53 -19.20
C GLU A 95 -8.97 -22.24 -20.06
N GLN A 96 -9.76 -23.15 -19.48
CA GLN A 96 -10.86 -23.78 -20.20
C GLN A 96 -11.86 -22.76 -20.79
N LEU A 97 -12.15 -21.68 -20.06
CA LEU A 97 -13.03 -20.62 -20.54
C LEU A 97 -12.46 -19.91 -21.79
N LYS A 98 -11.14 -19.76 -21.87
CA LYS A 98 -10.45 -19.19 -23.04
C LYS A 98 -10.43 -20.17 -24.22
N GLU A 99 -10.18 -21.45 -23.97
CA GLU A 99 -10.14 -22.48 -25.02
C GLU A 99 -11.52 -22.72 -25.67
N ASN A 100 -12.60 -22.68 -24.88
CA ASN A 100 -13.96 -22.95 -25.35
C ASN A 100 -14.68 -21.68 -25.84
N HIS A 101 -13.95 -20.69 -26.38
CA HIS A 101 -14.52 -19.39 -26.78
C HIS A 101 -15.60 -19.48 -27.87
N GLN A 102 -15.59 -20.55 -28.68
CA GLN A 102 -16.56 -20.78 -29.76
C GLN A 102 -17.76 -21.65 -29.33
N HIS A 103 -17.73 -22.26 -28.14
CA HIS A 103 -18.77 -23.17 -27.65
C HIS A 103 -19.59 -22.55 -26.51
N GLN A 104 -20.59 -21.74 -26.87
CA GLN A 104 -21.33 -20.88 -25.93
C GLN A 104 -21.98 -21.63 -24.75
N SER A 105 -22.55 -22.82 -24.98
CA SER A 105 -23.18 -23.63 -23.92
C SER A 105 -22.14 -24.08 -22.88
N LYS A 106 -21.03 -24.68 -23.33
CA LYS A 106 -19.94 -25.14 -22.47
C LYS A 106 -19.23 -23.98 -21.76
N ARG A 107 -19.08 -22.84 -22.44
CA ARG A 107 -18.56 -21.61 -21.84
C ARG A 107 -19.42 -21.13 -20.67
N THR A 108 -20.74 -21.11 -20.85
CA THR A 108 -21.70 -20.73 -19.79
C THR A 108 -21.62 -21.68 -18.59
N GLU A 109 -21.49 -22.99 -18.84
CA GLU A 109 -21.31 -23.99 -17.78
C GLU A 109 -20.02 -23.76 -16.96
N ILE A 110 -18.89 -23.58 -17.65
CA ILE A 110 -17.59 -23.30 -17.01
C ILE A 110 -17.65 -21.99 -16.22
N GLN A 111 -18.30 -20.95 -16.76
CA GLN A 111 -18.46 -19.66 -16.11
C GLN A 111 -19.30 -19.77 -14.82
N THR A 112 -20.40 -20.51 -14.85
CA THR A 112 -21.22 -20.78 -13.66
C THR A 112 -20.42 -21.56 -12.62
N SER A 113 -19.69 -22.60 -13.04
CA SER A 113 -18.82 -23.38 -12.15
C SER A 113 -17.73 -22.52 -11.50
N LEU A 114 -17.12 -21.59 -12.25
CA LEU A 114 -16.16 -20.61 -11.74
C LEU A 114 -16.78 -19.68 -10.71
N GLN A 115 -17.98 -19.16 -10.98
CA GLN A 115 -18.68 -18.28 -10.05
C GLN A 115 -19.00 -18.98 -8.72
N THR A 116 -19.49 -20.22 -8.77
CA THR A 116 -19.70 -21.05 -7.58
C THR A 116 -18.41 -21.28 -6.82
N LEU A 117 -17.29 -21.54 -7.52
CA LEU A 117 -15.98 -21.72 -6.88
C LEU A 117 -15.51 -20.44 -6.17
N TYR A 118 -15.72 -19.27 -6.76
CA TYR A 118 -15.39 -17.99 -6.12
C TYR A 118 -16.22 -17.74 -4.87
N GLU A 119 -17.51 -18.06 -4.88
CA GLU A 119 -18.41 -17.92 -3.73
C GLU A 119 -18.04 -18.90 -2.61
N TYR A 120 -17.80 -20.17 -2.97
CA TYR A 120 -17.33 -21.18 -2.03
C TYR A 120 -16.02 -20.79 -1.35
N ALA A 121 -15.02 -20.37 -2.14
CA ALA A 121 -13.71 -19.95 -1.62
C ALA A 121 -13.84 -18.72 -0.71
N ARG A 122 -14.65 -17.73 -1.07
CA ARG A 122 -14.91 -16.55 -0.22
C ARG A 122 -15.57 -16.96 1.10
N GLY A 123 -16.61 -17.78 1.05
CA GLY A 123 -17.29 -18.28 2.25
C GLY A 123 -16.34 -19.04 3.17
N TYR A 124 -15.52 -19.91 2.60
CA TYR A 124 -14.49 -20.66 3.33
C TYR A 124 -13.49 -19.71 4.02
N TYR A 125 -12.88 -18.77 3.29
CA TYR A 125 -11.90 -17.85 3.86
C TYR A 125 -12.48 -16.95 4.95
N MET A 126 -13.71 -16.45 4.77
CA MET A 126 -14.37 -15.63 5.78
C MET A 126 -14.71 -16.43 7.04
N LYS A 127 -15.14 -17.68 6.88
CA LYS A 127 -15.36 -18.59 8.00
C LYS A 127 -14.05 -18.90 8.74
N LEU A 128 -12.99 -19.27 8.01
CA LEU A 128 -11.69 -19.56 8.59
C LEU A 128 -11.12 -18.35 9.38
N LEU A 129 -11.29 -17.14 8.84
CA LEU A 129 -10.88 -15.91 9.52
C LEU A 129 -11.65 -15.72 10.84
N GLN A 130 -12.97 -15.96 10.82
CA GLN A 130 -13.80 -15.91 12.02
C GLN A 130 -13.37 -16.97 13.06
N ASP A 131 -13.15 -18.21 12.62
CA ASP A 131 -12.76 -19.33 13.48
C ASP A 131 -11.38 -19.07 14.12
N VAL A 132 -10.41 -18.56 13.36
CA VAL A 132 -9.08 -18.19 13.88
C VAL A 132 -9.15 -17.05 14.88
N VAL A 133 -9.86 -15.96 14.57
CA VAL A 133 -10.03 -14.83 15.49
C VAL A 133 -10.67 -15.27 16.81
N HIS A 134 -11.65 -16.18 16.74
CA HIS A 134 -12.33 -16.74 17.90
C HIS A 134 -11.42 -17.68 18.72
N SER A 135 -10.79 -18.68 18.07
CA SER A 135 -9.96 -19.69 18.73
C SER A 135 -8.78 -19.10 19.50
N TYR A 136 -8.14 -18.07 18.94
CA TYR A 136 -7.01 -17.38 19.55
C TYR A 136 -7.42 -16.15 20.39
N ASN A 137 -8.72 -15.82 20.49
CA ASN A 137 -9.25 -14.64 21.17
C ASN A 137 -8.49 -13.35 20.80
N PHE A 138 -8.28 -13.15 19.49
CA PHE A 138 -7.44 -12.06 18.99
C PHE A 138 -8.28 -10.83 18.65
N GLU A 139 -7.95 -9.69 19.26
CA GLU A 139 -8.64 -8.43 18.96
C GLU A 139 -7.95 -7.67 17.83
N ASN A 140 -8.66 -7.46 16.73
CA ASN A 140 -8.21 -6.65 15.61
C ASN A 140 -9.35 -5.72 15.13
N SER A 141 -9.03 -4.44 14.88
CA SER A 141 -10.02 -3.42 14.49
C SER A 141 -10.70 -3.73 13.14
N ILE A 142 -9.96 -4.28 12.18
CA ILE A 142 -10.50 -4.71 10.89
C ILE A 142 -11.43 -5.91 11.07
N CYS A 143 -11.02 -6.91 11.85
CA CYS A 143 -11.90 -8.05 12.16
C CYS A 143 -13.16 -7.60 12.91
N LYS A 144 -13.07 -6.59 13.78
CA LYS A 144 -14.24 -5.99 14.46
C LYS A 144 -15.20 -5.30 13.49
N LEU A 145 -14.70 -4.66 12.44
CA LEU A 145 -15.53 -4.07 11.37
C LEU A 145 -16.21 -5.13 10.52
N ILE A 146 -15.49 -6.21 10.18
CA ILE A 146 -15.99 -7.31 9.35
C ILE A 146 -16.99 -8.18 10.13
N PHE A 147 -16.75 -8.43 11.41
CA PHE A 147 -17.57 -9.29 12.27
C PHE A 147 -18.02 -8.56 13.56
N PRO A 148 -18.95 -7.59 13.47
CA PRO A 148 -19.39 -6.81 14.63
C PRO A 148 -19.96 -7.66 15.78
N PHE A 149 -20.58 -8.79 15.43
CA PHE A 149 -21.30 -9.66 16.39
C PHE A 149 -20.39 -10.52 17.27
N LEU A 150 -19.12 -10.73 16.88
CA LEU A 150 -18.15 -11.50 17.70
C LEU A 150 -17.76 -10.76 19.00
N GLN A 151 -18.01 -9.44 19.07
CA GLN A 151 -17.69 -8.62 20.25
C GLN A 151 -18.57 -8.94 21.48
N LYS A 152 -19.76 -9.49 21.29
CA LYS A 152 -20.72 -9.69 22.40
C LYS A 152 -20.46 -10.95 23.22
N GLN A 153 -19.65 -11.88 22.73
CA GLN A 153 -19.46 -13.19 23.37
C GLN A 153 -18.25 -13.28 24.32
N SER A 154 -17.34 -12.30 24.31
CA SER A 154 -16.12 -12.35 25.15
C SER A 154 -16.36 -12.10 26.65
N LEU A 155 -17.55 -11.64 27.04
CA LEU A 155 -17.87 -11.34 28.45
C LEU A 155 -18.25 -12.56 29.28
N ASN A 156 -18.47 -13.75 28.69
CA ASN A 156 -19.05 -14.90 29.40
C ASN A 156 -18.30 -16.25 29.27
N SER A 157 -17.14 -16.33 28.61
CA SER A 157 -16.45 -17.62 28.39
C SER A 157 -15.32 -17.85 29.39
N ASN A 158 -15.65 -18.38 30.58
CA ASN A 158 -14.68 -18.74 31.62
C ASN A 158 -13.93 -20.09 31.41
N HIS A 159 -14.06 -20.79 30.28
CA HIS A 159 -13.53 -22.17 30.16
C HIS A 159 -13.00 -22.62 28.77
N HIS A 160 -12.46 -21.74 27.93
CA HIS A 160 -11.74 -22.20 26.73
C HIS A 160 -10.23 -22.09 26.92
N HIS A 161 -9.52 -23.21 26.79
CA HIS A 161 -8.08 -23.24 26.62
C HIS A 161 -7.73 -22.52 25.32
N HIS A 162 -7.54 -21.20 25.38
CA HIS A 162 -7.11 -20.44 24.22
C HIS A 162 -5.68 -20.83 23.83
N HIS A 163 -5.49 -21.23 22.57
CA HIS A 163 -4.16 -21.41 22.02
C HIS A 163 -3.42 -20.07 22.00
N GLN A 164 -2.10 -20.10 22.25
CA GLN A 164 -1.26 -18.90 22.14
C GLN A 164 -0.61 -18.86 20.76
N CYS A 165 -0.61 -17.69 20.13
CA CYS A 165 0.08 -17.44 18.87
C CYS A 165 0.77 -16.09 18.91
N LYS A 166 1.88 -15.94 18.19
CA LYS A 166 2.54 -14.64 18.01
C LYS A 166 1.60 -13.66 17.31
N GLU A 167 1.48 -12.45 17.84
CA GLU A 167 0.67 -11.38 17.23
C GLU A 167 1.06 -11.12 15.77
N ALA A 168 2.36 -11.14 15.46
CA ALA A 168 2.83 -10.97 14.08
C ALA A 168 2.30 -12.07 13.14
N SER A 169 2.21 -13.32 13.61
CA SER A 169 1.66 -14.44 12.85
C SER A 169 0.16 -14.30 12.63
N MET A 170 -0.58 -13.89 13.67
CA MET A 170 -2.02 -13.58 13.56
C MET A 170 -2.28 -12.48 12.53
N LEU A 171 -1.59 -11.34 12.64
CA LEU A 171 -1.75 -10.22 11.71
C LEU A 171 -1.38 -10.62 10.27
N TYR A 172 -0.31 -11.40 10.11
CA TYR A 172 0.11 -11.91 8.80
C TYR A 172 -0.97 -12.79 8.18
N PHE A 173 -1.50 -13.73 8.96
CA PHE A 173 -2.54 -14.64 8.49
C PHE A 173 -3.84 -13.92 8.14
N ILE A 174 -4.27 -12.96 8.97
CA ILE A 174 -5.42 -12.10 8.68
C ILE A 174 -5.21 -11.36 7.36
N GLN A 175 -4.04 -10.72 7.18
CA GLN A 175 -3.74 -10.02 5.93
C GLN A 175 -3.75 -10.98 4.73
N HIS A 176 -3.14 -12.16 4.87
CA HIS A 176 -3.10 -13.18 3.83
C HIS A 176 -4.52 -13.55 3.35
N ILE A 177 -5.44 -13.80 4.29
CA ILE A 177 -6.85 -14.05 3.96
C ILE A 177 -7.48 -12.86 3.24
N LEU A 178 -7.32 -11.64 3.76
CA LEU A 178 -7.92 -10.44 3.18
C LEU A 178 -7.45 -10.22 1.73
N VAL A 179 -6.17 -10.45 1.45
CA VAL A 179 -5.63 -10.37 0.08
C VAL A 179 -6.30 -11.38 -0.83
N HIS A 180 -6.44 -12.64 -0.42
CA HIS A 180 -7.04 -13.67 -1.29
C HIS A 180 -8.55 -13.53 -1.44
N VAL A 181 -9.26 -13.03 -0.42
CA VAL A 181 -10.65 -12.60 -0.59
C VAL A 181 -10.73 -11.43 -1.59
N GLY A 182 -9.79 -10.49 -1.55
CA GLY A 182 -9.64 -9.44 -2.57
C GLY A 182 -9.40 -10.01 -3.98
N ASP A 183 -8.54 -11.02 -4.12
CA ASP A 183 -8.27 -11.70 -5.39
C ASP A 183 -9.52 -12.37 -5.96
N LEU A 184 -10.28 -13.07 -5.11
CA LEU A 184 -11.54 -13.73 -5.49
C LEU A 184 -12.58 -12.72 -5.96
N ASN A 185 -12.75 -11.60 -5.24
CA ASN A 185 -13.66 -10.53 -5.66
C ASN A 185 -13.23 -9.91 -7.00
N ARG A 186 -11.92 -9.71 -7.22
CA ARG A 186 -11.40 -9.25 -8.51
C ARG A 186 -11.71 -10.25 -9.62
N TYR A 187 -11.51 -11.55 -9.38
CA TYR A 187 -11.79 -12.59 -10.37
C TYR A 187 -13.30 -12.70 -10.70
N SER A 188 -14.18 -12.39 -9.75
CA SER A 188 -15.63 -12.25 -9.99
C SER A 188 -16.07 -10.87 -10.50
N ASN A 189 -15.13 -10.01 -10.91
CA ASN A 189 -15.37 -8.66 -11.41
C ASN A 189 -16.07 -7.70 -10.42
N GLN A 190 -15.93 -7.94 -9.11
CA GLN A 190 -16.44 -7.09 -8.03
C GLN A 190 -15.33 -6.13 -7.56
N ILE A 191 -14.99 -5.16 -8.42
CA ILE A 191 -13.78 -4.33 -8.29
C ILE A 191 -13.76 -3.50 -7.01
N ASP A 192 -14.87 -2.86 -6.63
CA ASP A 192 -14.93 -2.03 -5.42
C ASP A 192 -14.79 -2.85 -4.14
N LEU A 193 -15.37 -4.06 -4.13
CA LEU A 193 -15.23 -4.98 -3.01
C LEU A 193 -13.79 -5.50 -2.92
N ALA A 194 -13.19 -5.87 -4.05
CA ALA A 194 -11.77 -6.25 -4.11
C ALA A 194 -10.87 -5.16 -3.53
N LYS A 195 -11.09 -3.90 -3.93
CA LYS A 195 -10.36 -2.73 -3.42
C LYS A 195 -10.52 -2.58 -1.91
N THR A 196 -11.74 -2.74 -1.39
CA THR A 196 -12.03 -2.66 0.05
C THR A 196 -11.22 -3.70 0.83
N PHE A 197 -11.20 -4.95 0.36
CA PHE A 197 -10.41 -6.01 1.01
C PHE A 197 -8.90 -5.77 0.95
N TYR A 198 -8.36 -5.26 -0.16
CA TYR A 198 -6.95 -4.88 -0.21
C TYR A 198 -6.63 -3.70 0.71
N GLN A 199 -7.55 -2.74 0.90
CA GLN A 199 -7.39 -1.67 1.86
C GLN A 199 -7.39 -2.20 3.29
N TYR A 200 -8.29 -3.12 3.63
CA TYR A 200 -8.28 -3.83 4.92
C TYR A 200 -6.96 -4.59 5.13
N ALA A 201 -6.42 -5.23 4.08
CA ALA A 201 -5.12 -5.88 4.15
C ALA A 201 -4.00 -4.87 4.49
N ILE A 202 -3.98 -3.69 3.84
CA ILE A 202 -3.02 -2.62 4.13
C ILE A 202 -3.16 -2.11 5.57
N TYR A 203 -4.37 -1.85 6.04
CA TYR A 203 -4.60 -1.42 7.42
C TYR A 203 -4.21 -2.48 8.46
N THR A 204 -4.17 -3.75 8.08
CA THR A 204 -3.74 -4.84 8.98
C THR A 204 -2.22 -4.86 9.13
N ILE A 205 -1.48 -4.82 8.01
CA ILE A 205 -0.02 -4.71 8.00
C ILE A 205 0.41 -3.79 6.84
N PRO A 206 0.71 -2.52 7.10
CA PRO A 206 1.08 -1.60 6.04
C PRO A 206 2.44 -1.95 5.43
N CYS A 207 3.32 -2.65 6.16
CA CYS A 207 4.68 -2.94 5.74
C CYS A 207 4.86 -3.98 4.61
N LEU A 208 3.78 -4.62 4.13
CA LEU A 208 3.82 -5.68 3.11
C LEU A 208 3.38 -5.14 1.75
N GLY A 209 4.21 -5.31 0.71
CA GLY A 209 4.00 -4.68 -0.59
C GLY A 209 2.89 -5.29 -1.46
N GLN A 210 2.50 -6.55 -1.22
CA GLN A 210 1.57 -7.29 -2.10
C GLN A 210 0.20 -6.61 -2.24
N PRO A 211 -0.51 -6.22 -1.16
CA PRO A 211 -1.80 -5.51 -1.26
C PRO A 211 -1.74 -4.25 -2.13
N TYR A 212 -0.66 -3.46 -2.02
CA TYR A 212 -0.48 -2.25 -2.82
C TYR A 212 -0.40 -2.57 -4.32
N ASN A 213 0.38 -3.60 -4.70
CA ASN A 213 0.44 -4.04 -6.10
C ASN A 213 -0.94 -4.47 -6.62
N GLN A 214 -1.76 -5.14 -5.80
CA GLN A 214 -3.10 -5.55 -6.22
C GLN A 214 -4.01 -4.35 -6.47
N ILE A 215 -3.96 -3.31 -5.63
CA ILE A 215 -4.71 -2.06 -5.85
C ILE A 215 -4.23 -1.35 -7.13
N ALA A 216 -2.93 -1.32 -7.40
CA ALA A 216 -2.41 -0.76 -8.65
C ALA A 216 -2.99 -1.48 -9.88
N ILE A 217 -3.02 -2.81 -9.86
CA ILE A 217 -3.63 -3.61 -10.94
C ILE A 217 -5.11 -3.27 -11.14
N LEU A 218 -5.88 -3.06 -10.06
CA LEU A 218 -7.30 -2.68 -10.16
C LEU A 218 -7.48 -1.33 -10.88
N HIS A 219 -6.60 -0.36 -10.62
CA HIS A 219 -6.64 0.95 -11.27
C HIS A 219 -6.10 0.94 -12.71
N GLU A 220 -5.25 -0.04 -13.04
CA GLU A 220 -4.77 -0.25 -14.41
C GLU A 220 -5.80 -0.97 -15.30
N MET A 221 -6.66 -1.80 -14.69
CA MET A 221 -7.76 -2.46 -15.40
C MET A 221 -8.71 -1.42 -16.00
N LYS A 222 -9.09 -1.63 -17.27
CA LYS A 222 -10.11 -0.80 -17.93
C LYS A 222 -11.45 -1.03 -17.25
N ASN A 223 -11.85 -0.11 -16.39
CA ASN A 223 -13.19 -0.10 -15.80
C ASN A 223 -14.01 1.03 -16.47
N PRO A 224 -14.97 0.70 -17.35
CA PRO A 224 -15.80 1.71 -18.02
C PRO A 224 -16.71 2.48 -17.05
N LEU A 225 -16.91 1.97 -15.83
CA LEU A 225 -17.69 2.63 -14.78
C LEU A 225 -16.82 3.53 -13.88
N SER A 226 -15.51 3.60 -14.11
CA SER A 226 -14.63 4.46 -13.32
C SER A 226 -14.95 5.92 -13.60
N LEU A 227 -15.26 6.68 -12.53
CA LEU A 227 -15.47 8.13 -12.59
C LEU A 227 -14.14 8.91 -12.65
N LEU A 228 -13.00 8.20 -12.59
CA LEU A 228 -11.68 8.81 -12.62
C LEU A 228 -11.20 9.03 -14.05
N THR A 229 -10.54 10.15 -14.29
CA THR A 229 -9.89 10.41 -15.58
C THR A 229 -8.74 9.42 -15.82
N PRO A 230 -8.31 9.23 -17.08
CA PRO A 230 -7.14 8.38 -17.38
C PRO A 230 -5.89 8.79 -16.59
N GLY A 231 -5.58 10.09 -16.50
CA GLY A 231 -4.44 10.60 -15.74
C GLY A 231 -4.55 10.33 -14.24
N GLN A 232 -5.76 10.43 -13.65
CA GLN A 232 -5.99 10.08 -12.24
C GLN A 232 -5.75 8.58 -11.98
N ASN A 233 -6.28 7.70 -12.85
CA ASN A 233 -6.03 6.27 -12.72
C ASN A 233 -4.54 5.93 -12.86
N GLN A 234 -3.83 6.57 -13.80
CA GLN A 234 -2.39 6.37 -13.98
C GLN A 234 -1.58 6.86 -12.76
N LEU A 235 -1.97 7.99 -12.14
CA LEU A 235 -1.32 8.51 -10.94
C LEU A 235 -1.47 7.53 -9.78
N ILE A 236 -2.71 7.07 -9.53
CA ILE A 236 -3.02 6.12 -8.47
C ILE A 236 -2.28 4.80 -8.71
N THR A 237 -2.27 4.30 -9.95
CA THR A 237 -1.55 3.08 -10.33
C THR A 237 -0.06 3.20 -10.04
N THR A 238 0.58 4.30 -10.48
CA THR A 238 2.00 4.58 -10.26
C THR A 238 2.32 4.67 -8.76
N TYR A 239 1.49 5.40 -8.01
CA TYR A 239 1.62 5.54 -6.57
C TYR A 239 1.59 4.18 -5.85
N TYR A 240 0.62 3.32 -6.16
CA TYR A 240 0.51 2.02 -5.50
C TYR A 240 1.61 1.04 -5.92
N TYR A 241 2.08 1.05 -7.17
CA TYR A 241 3.28 0.28 -7.54
C TYR A 241 4.50 0.76 -6.76
N ILE A 242 4.70 2.08 -6.62
CA ILE A 242 5.79 2.64 -5.83
C ILE A 242 5.69 2.25 -4.35
N ARG A 243 4.49 2.34 -3.76
CA ARG A 243 4.27 1.88 -2.38
C ARG A 243 4.54 0.40 -2.19
N SER A 244 4.29 -0.40 -3.21
CA SER A 244 4.61 -1.83 -3.21
C SER A 244 6.12 -2.13 -3.23
N ILE A 245 6.93 -1.21 -3.77
CA ILE A 245 8.39 -1.34 -3.91
C ILE A 245 9.13 -0.69 -2.73
N ALA A 246 8.72 0.52 -2.32
CA ALA A 246 9.42 1.33 -1.33
C ALA A 246 8.80 1.16 0.05
N ILE A 247 8.85 -0.08 0.53
CA ILE A 247 8.30 -0.50 1.81
C ILE A 247 9.21 -1.56 2.43
N LYS A 248 9.00 -1.86 3.72
CA LYS A 248 9.88 -2.78 4.46
C LYS A 248 9.98 -4.17 3.82
N VAL A 249 8.86 -4.72 3.36
CA VAL A 249 8.82 -6.01 2.64
C VAL A 249 8.26 -5.77 1.23
N PRO A 250 9.13 -5.48 0.24
CA PRO A 250 8.70 -5.13 -1.11
C PRO A 250 8.09 -6.33 -1.86
N PHE A 251 7.24 -6.05 -2.83
CA PHE A 251 6.73 -7.06 -3.76
C PHE A 251 7.48 -7.01 -5.09
N PRO A 252 8.33 -8.00 -5.42
CA PRO A 252 9.24 -7.92 -6.57
C PRO A 252 8.56 -7.66 -7.93
N LEU A 253 7.36 -8.23 -8.15
CA LEU A 253 6.66 -8.06 -9.43
C LEU A 253 6.25 -6.60 -9.70
N ALA A 254 6.08 -5.78 -8.66
CA ALA A 254 5.70 -4.38 -8.81
C ALA A 254 6.74 -3.56 -9.58
N ILE A 255 8.03 -3.90 -9.48
CA ILE A 255 9.10 -3.24 -10.23
C ILE A 255 8.87 -3.42 -11.74
N SER A 256 8.64 -4.66 -12.17
CA SER A 256 8.39 -4.97 -13.59
C SER A 256 7.11 -4.32 -14.12
N ASN A 257 6.08 -4.21 -13.29
CA ASN A 257 4.82 -3.56 -13.66
C ASN A 257 4.98 -2.05 -13.81
N LEU A 258 5.69 -1.40 -12.87
CA LEU A 258 6.02 0.02 -12.92
C LEU A 258 6.83 0.37 -14.17
N GLU A 259 7.82 -0.45 -14.52
CA GLU A 259 8.63 -0.20 -15.71
C GLU A 259 7.84 -0.35 -17.00
N LYS A 260 6.96 -1.36 -17.11
CA LYS A 260 6.02 -1.47 -18.24
C LYS A 260 5.11 -0.26 -18.35
N LEU A 261 4.66 0.31 -17.22
CA LEU A 261 3.89 1.55 -17.22
C LEU A 261 4.73 2.72 -17.73
N PHE A 262 5.94 2.92 -17.22
CA PHE A 262 6.83 4.00 -17.68
C PHE A 262 7.19 3.87 -19.17
N GLN A 263 7.43 2.65 -19.67
CA GLN A 263 7.71 2.43 -21.09
C GLN A 263 6.54 2.88 -21.99
N ARG A 264 5.29 2.74 -21.54
CA ARG A 264 4.11 3.22 -22.29
C ARG A 264 3.95 4.74 -22.24
N LEU A 265 4.43 5.39 -21.18
CA LEU A 265 4.24 6.82 -20.94
C LEU A 265 5.30 7.70 -21.59
N LYS A 266 6.55 7.23 -21.65
CA LYS A 266 7.70 8.06 -22.06
C LYS A 266 7.59 8.66 -23.46
N ASP A 267 6.91 7.97 -24.39
CA ASP A 267 6.94 8.30 -25.82
C ASP A 267 5.77 9.18 -26.30
N LEU A 268 4.90 9.62 -25.40
CA LEU A 268 3.73 10.43 -25.75
C LEU A 268 4.17 11.82 -26.28
N PRO A 269 3.57 12.35 -27.37
CA PRO A 269 4.02 13.63 -27.96
C PRO A 269 3.63 14.82 -27.07
N LEU A 270 4.45 15.87 -27.00
CA LEU A 270 4.18 17.07 -26.18
C LEU A 270 2.88 17.79 -26.60
N SER A 271 2.60 17.83 -27.90
CA SER A 271 1.44 18.51 -28.50
C SER A 271 0.09 18.03 -27.95
N ARG A 272 0.02 16.82 -27.39
CA ARG A 272 -1.20 16.30 -26.74
C ARG A 272 -1.66 17.20 -25.58
N TYR A 273 -0.72 17.81 -24.86
CA TYR A 273 -1.02 18.59 -23.66
C TYR A 273 -1.33 20.05 -23.99
N GLU A 274 -0.79 20.53 -25.10
CA GLU A 274 -1.09 21.86 -25.64
C GLU A 274 -2.52 21.93 -26.19
N GLN A 275 -2.99 20.83 -26.79
CA GLN A 275 -4.33 20.70 -27.38
C GLN A 275 -5.41 20.33 -26.34
N GLN A 276 -5.08 19.51 -25.35
CA GLN A 276 -6.03 19.11 -24.30
C GLN A 276 -6.01 20.14 -23.17
N GLN A 277 -6.97 21.08 -23.20
CA GLN A 277 -7.21 22.13 -22.21
C GLN A 277 -6.90 21.69 -20.76
N GLN A 278 -5.70 22.02 -20.23
CA GLN A 278 -5.29 22.06 -18.81
C GLN A 278 -5.58 20.83 -17.90
N ASN A 279 -6.26 19.78 -18.38
CA ASN A 279 -6.86 18.72 -17.57
C ASN A 279 -6.03 17.44 -17.50
N ASP A 280 -4.91 17.37 -18.23
CA ASP A 280 -4.06 16.16 -18.30
C ASP A 280 -2.67 16.34 -17.69
N PHE A 281 -2.53 17.30 -16.76
CA PHE A 281 -1.27 17.60 -16.08
C PHE A 281 -0.72 16.40 -15.29
N LEU A 282 -1.60 15.51 -14.82
CA LEU A 282 -1.21 14.28 -14.13
C LEU A 282 -0.46 13.33 -15.07
N THR A 283 -0.95 13.17 -16.31
CA THR A 283 -0.23 12.34 -17.28
C THR A 283 1.07 13.01 -17.72
N LEU A 284 1.09 14.34 -17.87
CA LEU A 284 2.32 15.09 -18.15
C LEU A 284 3.36 14.87 -17.04
N PHE A 285 2.96 15.00 -15.78
CA PHE A 285 3.81 14.72 -14.63
C PHE A 285 4.37 13.30 -14.70
N LEU A 286 3.52 12.29 -14.88
CA LEU A 286 3.94 10.89 -14.93
C LEU A 286 4.84 10.59 -16.13
N GLN A 287 4.62 11.25 -17.27
CA GLN A 287 5.51 11.14 -18.42
C GLN A 287 6.89 11.70 -18.12
N ILE A 288 6.99 12.87 -17.48
CA ILE A 288 8.28 13.42 -17.06
C ILE A 288 8.99 12.46 -16.09
N ILE A 289 8.27 11.92 -15.10
CA ILE A 289 8.81 10.91 -14.17
C ILE A 289 9.30 9.66 -14.93
N ALA A 290 8.53 9.18 -15.91
CA ALA A 290 8.91 8.03 -16.73
C ALA A 290 10.17 8.32 -17.56
N MET A 291 10.26 9.50 -18.19
CA MET A 291 11.43 9.92 -18.95
C MET A 291 12.68 9.95 -18.08
N ILE A 292 12.56 10.50 -16.85
CA ILE A 292 13.65 10.55 -15.88
C ILE A 292 14.08 9.16 -15.44
N ASN A 293 13.14 8.30 -15.03
CA ASN A 293 13.45 6.95 -14.55
C ASN A 293 14.06 6.05 -15.64
N LEU A 294 13.71 6.27 -16.91
CA LEU A 294 14.17 5.46 -18.05
C LEU A 294 15.33 6.08 -18.83
N GLU A 295 15.82 7.26 -18.43
CA GLU A 295 16.89 7.99 -19.11
C GLU A 295 16.62 8.26 -20.59
N SER A 296 15.35 8.50 -20.91
CA SER A 296 14.93 8.80 -22.27
C SER A 296 14.79 10.31 -22.46
N ARG A 297 15.25 10.83 -23.61
CA ARG A 297 15.07 12.23 -24.04
C ARG A 297 15.65 13.26 -23.05
N PHE A 298 16.83 13.02 -22.49
CA PHE A 298 17.51 13.93 -21.55
C PHE A 298 18.07 15.21 -22.18
N GLU A 299 18.09 15.30 -23.52
CA GLU A 299 18.42 16.51 -24.26
C GLU A 299 17.31 17.57 -24.10
N GLU A 300 17.39 18.69 -24.83
CA GLU A 300 16.54 19.90 -24.67
C GLU A 300 15.02 19.61 -24.59
N ASP A 301 14.56 18.49 -25.14
CA ASP A 301 13.18 18.02 -25.09
C ASP A 301 12.60 17.98 -23.66
N ILE A 302 13.28 17.38 -22.68
CA ILE A 302 12.69 17.19 -21.33
C ILE A 302 12.38 18.51 -20.62
N TYR A 303 13.20 19.54 -20.85
CA TYR A 303 12.99 20.86 -20.27
C TYR A 303 11.71 21.51 -20.79
N SER A 304 11.33 21.24 -22.05
CA SER A 304 10.05 21.71 -22.61
C SER A 304 8.84 21.12 -21.89
N PHE A 305 8.89 19.82 -21.53
CA PHE A 305 7.84 19.18 -20.73
C PHE A 305 7.78 19.76 -19.30
N ILE A 306 8.93 20.00 -18.66
CA ILE A 306 9.00 20.58 -17.30
C ILE A 306 8.45 22.02 -17.30
N ASN A 307 8.80 22.84 -18.29
CA ASN A 307 8.30 24.21 -18.42
C ASN A 307 6.77 24.23 -18.61
N LEU A 308 6.25 23.32 -19.44
CA LEU A 308 4.81 23.17 -19.62
C LEU A 308 4.12 22.73 -18.32
N PHE A 309 4.71 21.77 -17.60
CA PHE A 309 4.20 21.31 -16.31
C PHE A 309 4.11 22.43 -15.29
N GLN A 310 5.16 23.25 -15.16
CA GLN A 310 5.19 24.43 -14.28
C GLN A 310 4.05 25.42 -14.60
N THR A 311 3.69 25.57 -15.87
CA THR A 311 2.62 26.48 -16.29
C THR A 311 1.23 25.94 -15.97
N ILE A 312 1.01 24.63 -16.09
CA ILE A 312 -0.31 24.00 -15.91
C ILE A 312 -0.65 23.74 -14.44
N ILE A 313 0.34 23.39 -13.61
CA ILE A 313 0.12 22.98 -12.21
C ILE A 313 -0.53 24.07 -11.35
N MET A 314 -0.32 25.35 -11.70
CA MET A 314 -0.80 26.55 -10.99
C MET A 314 -2.31 26.61 -10.73
N LYS A 315 -3.11 25.85 -11.48
CA LYS A 315 -4.57 25.95 -11.45
C LYS A 315 -5.28 24.77 -10.77
N ASN A 316 -4.54 23.75 -10.35
CA ASN A 316 -5.10 22.43 -10.04
C ASN A 316 -4.59 21.86 -8.71
N LEU A 317 -4.93 22.52 -7.60
CA LEU A 317 -4.48 22.10 -6.26
C LEU A 317 -5.46 21.10 -5.65
N ASN A 318 -5.03 19.83 -5.58
CA ASN A 318 -5.76 18.77 -4.89
C ASN A 318 -4.81 18.03 -3.97
N GLN A 319 -5.10 18.05 -2.66
CA GLN A 319 -4.24 17.45 -1.63
C GLN A 319 -3.90 15.99 -1.92
N PHE A 320 -4.90 15.17 -2.30
CA PHE A 320 -4.70 13.74 -2.51
C PHE A 320 -3.76 13.46 -3.68
N TYR A 321 -3.93 14.15 -4.81
CA TYR A 321 -3.06 13.98 -5.97
C TYR A 321 -1.64 14.48 -5.67
N PHE A 322 -1.49 15.60 -4.96
CA PHE A 322 -0.17 16.12 -4.64
C PHE A 322 0.59 15.23 -3.65
N ILE A 323 -0.07 14.64 -2.65
CA ILE A 323 0.55 13.65 -1.77
C ILE A 323 1.08 12.46 -2.60
N GLN A 324 0.32 11.98 -3.58
CA GLN A 324 0.77 10.92 -4.48
C GLN A 324 1.95 11.38 -5.34
N MET A 325 1.92 12.59 -5.89
CA MET A 325 3.01 13.16 -6.69
C MET A 325 4.30 13.30 -5.87
N ILE A 326 4.26 13.88 -4.67
CA ILE A 326 5.46 14.00 -3.83
C ILE A 326 5.97 12.62 -3.41
N THR A 327 5.10 11.63 -3.18
CA THR A 327 5.52 10.25 -2.89
C THR A 327 6.29 9.64 -4.08
N ILE A 328 5.80 9.86 -5.31
CA ILE A 328 6.46 9.42 -6.56
C ILE A 328 7.83 10.11 -6.72
N ILE A 329 7.93 11.41 -6.40
CA ILE A 329 9.17 12.17 -6.44
C ILE A 329 10.16 11.64 -5.40
N MET A 330 9.74 11.45 -4.15
CA MET A 330 10.58 10.92 -3.07
C MET A 330 11.16 9.55 -3.42
N PHE A 331 10.32 8.67 -3.97
CA PHE A 331 10.77 7.38 -4.50
C PHE A 331 11.83 7.55 -5.60
N THR A 332 11.60 8.44 -6.54
CA THR A 332 12.53 8.64 -7.67
C THR A 332 13.86 9.24 -7.18
N LEU A 333 13.84 10.21 -6.27
CA LEU A 333 15.06 10.75 -5.64
C LEU A 333 15.83 9.68 -4.86
N HIS A 334 15.15 8.83 -4.10
CA HIS A 334 15.80 7.70 -3.44
C HIS A 334 16.47 6.74 -4.44
N ARG A 335 15.84 6.49 -5.60
CA ARG A 335 16.44 5.69 -6.67
C ARG A 335 17.65 6.36 -7.32
N THR A 336 17.71 7.68 -7.44
CA THR A 336 18.87 8.38 -8.01
C THR A 336 20.06 8.38 -7.04
N LEU A 337 19.78 8.35 -5.72
CA LEU A 337 20.78 8.17 -4.67
C LEU A 337 21.23 6.71 -4.46
N GLY A 338 20.67 5.75 -5.20
CA GLY A 338 21.00 4.32 -5.06
C GLY A 338 20.44 3.66 -3.81
N LEU A 339 19.46 4.27 -3.14
CA LEU A 339 18.88 3.80 -1.87
C LEU A 339 17.71 2.81 -2.06
N LEU A 340 17.27 2.57 -3.30
CA LEU A 340 16.16 1.69 -3.64
C LEU A 340 16.48 0.77 -4.82
N PRO A 341 15.88 -0.43 -4.90
CA PRO A 341 16.14 -1.42 -5.95
C PRO A 341 15.68 -0.95 -7.34
N ARG A 342 16.35 -1.47 -8.38
CA ARG A 342 16.01 -1.32 -9.81
C ARG A 342 15.93 -2.71 -10.46
N SER A 343 15.15 -2.90 -11.53
CA SER A 343 15.09 -4.21 -12.22
C SER A 343 16.41 -4.58 -12.90
N SER A 344 17.06 -3.57 -13.50
CA SER A 344 18.39 -3.69 -14.08
C SER A 344 19.43 -3.17 -13.09
N PRO A 345 20.45 -3.95 -12.76
CA PRO A 345 21.59 -3.49 -11.97
C PRO A 345 22.51 -2.54 -12.76
N SER A 346 22.24 -2.28 -14.05
CA SER A 346 22.96 -1.24 -14.79
C SER A 346 22.76 0.10 -14.08
N ALA A 347 23.85 0.62 -13.51
CA ALA A 347 23.87 1.95 -12.93
C ALA A 347 23.37 2.98 -13.94
N SER A 348 22.70 4.03 -13.43
CA SER A 348 22.29 5.15 -14.26
C SER A 348 23.48 5.70 -15.04
N LYS A 349 23.28 6.08 -16.31
CA LYS A 349 24.35 6.74 -17.09
C LYS A 349 24.55 8.18 -16.62
N ASN A 350 23.50 8.84 -16.15
CA ASN A 350 23.51 10.24 -15.73
C ASN A 350 22.76 10.47 -14.39
N PRO A 351 23.20 9.86 -13.27
CA PRO A 351 22.47 9.91 -12.00
C PRO A 351 22.33 11.33 -11.44
N GLN A 352 23.35 12.19 -11.64
CA GLN A 352 23.30 13.59 -11.22
C GLN A 352 22.24 14.37 -11.99
N LEU A 353 22.13 14.17 -13.31
CA LEU A 353 21.10 14.85 -14.11
C LEU A 353 19.69 14.39 -13.71
N GLN A 354 19.50 13.08 -13.46
CA GLN A 354 18.23 12.57 -12.93
C GLN A 354 17.86 13.25 -11.60
N PHE A 355 18.84 13.35 -10.70
CA PHE A 355 18.66 14.00 -9.40
C PHE A 355 18.28 15.48 -9.57
N ASP A 356 19.02 16.22 -10.41
CA ASP A 356 18.76 17.63 -10.71
C ASP A 356 17.33 17.86 -11.24
N LEU A 357 16.90 17.06 -12.22
CA LEU A 357 15.59 17.16 -12.86
C LEU A 357 14.45 16.87 -11.87
N ILE A 358 14.56 15.80 -11.06
CA ILE A 358 13.52 15.48 -10.08
C ILE A 358 13.47 16.52 -8.96
N LEU A 359 14.63 17.02 -8.52
CA LEU A 359 14.69 18.09 -7.53
C LEU A 359 14.03 19.38 -8.05
N GLN A 360 14.21 19.69 -9.34
CA GLN A 360 13.53 20.81 -9.99
C GLN A 360 12.00 20.64 -9.97
N ILE A 361 11.49 19.44 -10.25
CA ILE A 361 10.04 19.16 -10.18
C ILE A 361 9.51 19.29 -8.75
N LEU A 362 10.26 18.81 -7.75
CA LEU A 362 9.90 18.97 -6.34
C LEU A 362 9.79 20.45 -5.95
N ILE A 363 10.77 21.24 -6.36
CA ILE A 363 10.80 22.69 -6.09
C ILE A 363 9.64 23.41 -6.77
N ILE A 364 9.29 23.05 -8.01
CA ILE A 364 8.08 23.55 -8.66
C ILE A 364 6.86 23.29 -7.77
N ILE A 365 6.67 22.06 -7.28
CA ILE A 365 5.54 21.74 -6.38
C ILE A 365 5.58 22.56 -5.08
N ILE A 366 6.75 22.74 -4.46
CA ILE A 366 6.90 23.54 -3.23
C ILE A 366 6.51 25.00 -3.49
N GLU A 367 6.99 25.61 -4.58
CA GLU A 367 6.65 26.99 -4.95
C GLU A 367 5.14 27.15 -5.12
N GLN A 368 4.51 26.23 -5.85
CA GLN A 368 3.06 26.23 -6.04
C GLN A 368 2.28 26.12 -4.73
N CYS A 369 2.74 25.24 -3.84
CA CYS A 369 2.13 25.08 -2.54
C CYS A 369 2.24 26.36 -1.69
N LEU A 370 3.41 27.02 -1.71
CA LEU A 370 3.65 28.24 -0.95
C LEU A 370 2.90 29.45 -1.53
N GLU A 371 2.75 29.54 -2.86
CA GLU A 371 1.95 30.57 -3.53
C GLU A 371 0.47 30.45 -3.18
N ALA A 372 -0.06 29.22 -3.11
CA ALA A 372 -1.44 28.97 -2.73
C ALA A 372 -1.78 29.40 -1.30
N ILE A 373 -0.80 29.42 -0.40
CA ILE A 373 -0.96 29.71 1.03
C ILE A 373 -0.93 31.22 1.34
N GLN A 374 -0.90 32.10 0.33
CA GLN A 374 -0.80 33.55 0.54
C GLN A 374 -2.03 34.23 1.20
N LEU A 375 -3.08 33.47 1.55
CA LEU A 375 -4.22 33.96 2.34
C LEU A 375 -3.95 33.86 3.86
N PRO A 376 -4.55 34.72 4.70
CA PRO A 376 -4.43 34.61 6.15
C PRO A 376 -4.83 33.21 6.65
N LEU A 377 -4.00 32.61 7.51
CA LEU A 377 -4.25 31.27 8.10
C LEU A 377 -5.64 31.12 8.74
N SER A 378 -6.22 32.22 9.24
CA SER A 378 -7.58 32.26 9.78
C SER A 378 -8.69 31.97 8.76
N MET A 379 -8.42 32.14 7.46
CA MET A 379 -9.34 31.84 6.35
C MET A 379 -9.12 30.43 5.77
N MET A 380 -8.00 29.78 6.07
CA MET A 380 -7.66 28.44 5.54
C MET A 380 -8.43 27.29 6.20
N ILE A 381 -9.22 27.56 7.24
CA ILE A 381 -9.99 26.55 7.99
C ILE A 381 -11.23 26.07 7.21
N ILE A 382 -11.61 26.74 6.11
CA ILE A 382 -12.96 26.63 5.56
C ILE A 382 -13.07 25.80 4.25
N ASP A 383 -11.99 25.59 3.48
CA ASP A 383 -12.13 25.13 2.07
C ASP A 383 -11.49 23.78 1.67
N GLU A 384 -11.22 22.85 2.59
CA GLU A 384 -10.77 21.45 2.31
C GLU A 384 -9.52 21.28 1.40
N GLN A 385 -8.87 22.36 0.94
CA GLN A 385 -7.64 22.34 0.14
C GLN A 385 -6.41 22.44 1.06
N HIS A 386 -6.22 21.43 1.91
CA HIS A 386 -5.07 21.42 2.81
C HIS A 386 -3.80 21.08 2.06
N ILE A 387 -3.03 22.12 1.74
CA ILE A 387 -1.74 22.00 1.05
C ILE A 387 -0.59 21.84 2.06
N LEU A 388 -0.82 22.15 3.33
CA LEU A 388 0.16 22.01 4.41
C LEU A 388 0.74 20.60 4.58
N PRO A 389 -0.05 19.50 4.50
CA PRO A 389 0.49 18.14 4.50
C PRO A 389 1.57 17.90 3.45
N ILE A 390 1.44 18.51 2.27
CA ILE A 390 2.40 18.37 1.17
C ILE A 390 3.73 19.00 1.56
N LEU A 391 3.71 20.22 2.09
CA LEU A 391 4.90 20.93 2.56
C LEU A 391 5.53 20.21 3.76
N TYR A 392 4.72 19.79 4.73
CA TYR A 392 5.17 19.04 5.90
C TYR A 392 5.97 17.79 5.49
N LEU A 393 5.35 16.91 4.68
CA LEU A 393 5.98 15.68 4.22
C LEU A 393 7.24 15.96 3.38
N THR A 394 7.20 16.99 2.53
CA THR A 394 8.32 17.35 1.66
C THR A 394 9.52 17.84 2.45
N PHE A 395 9.33 18.75 3.42
CA PHE A 395 10.45 19.23 4.24
C PHE A 395 10.94 18.18 5.22
N ALA A 396 10.05 17.35 5.78
CA ALA A 396 10.42 16.17 6.55
C ALA A 396 11.35 15.26 5.74
N TYR A 397 10.99 14.97 4.50
CA TYR A 397 11.81 14.19 3.58
C TYR A 397 13.15 14.84 3.25
N LEU A 398 13.17 16.14 2.94
CA LEU A 398 14.41 16.86 2.60
C LEU A 398 15.41 16.83 3.77
N ASP A 399 14.94 16.96 5.01
CA ASP A 399 15.77 16.81 6.21
C ASP A 399 16.41 15.41 6.30
N HIS A 400 15.67 14.35 5.97
CA HIS A 400 16.23 13.00 5.93
C HIS A 400 17.24 12.80 4.82
N ILE A 401 17.01 13.39 3.64
CA ILE A 401 17.95 13.33 2.51
C ILE A 401 19.29 14.00 2.83
N LEU A 402 19.33 14.98 3.74
CA LEU A 402 20.59 15.60 4.17
C LEU A 402 21.58 14.59 4.75
N LYS A 403 21.14 13.42 5.24
CA LYS A 403 22.03 12.34 5.69
C LYS A 403 22.86 11.72 4.56
N TYR A 404 22.35 11.80 3.33
CA TYR A 404 22.96 11.20 2.13
C TYR A 404 23.51 12.27 1.18
N LYS A 405 22.97 13.50 1.23
CA LYS A 405 23.37 14.64 0.40
C LYS A 405 23.50 15.90 1.26
N ASN A 406 24.62 16.04 1.97
CA ASN A 406 24.84 17.12 2.95
C ASN A 406 24.79 18.54 2.34
N ASP A 407 25.08 18.66 1.05
CA ASP A 407 25.09 19.90 0.28
C ASP A 407 23.74 20.17 -0.45
N LEU A 408 22.66 19.47 -0.08
CA LEU A 408 21.36 19.56 -0.75
C LEU A 408 20.86 21.01 -0.90
N PHE A 409 20.88 21.82 0.15
CA PHE A 409 20.41 23.20 0.08
C PHE A 409 21.40 24.16 -0.59
N GLU A 410 22.66 23.75 -0.71
CA GLU A 410 23.69 24.47 -1.47
C GLU A 410 23.62 24.16 -2.97
N HIS A 411 22.78 23.20 -3.36
CA HIS A 411 22.59 22.77 -4.73
C HIS A 411 22.01 23.88 -5.62
N LYS A 412 22.46 23.94 -6.88
CA LYS A 412 22.10 25.01 -7.84
C LYS A 412 20.60 25.24 -7.97
N VAL A 413 19.80 24.16 -7.92
CA VAL A 413 18.35 24.21 -8.08
C VAL A 413 17.69 24.96 -6.92
N PHE A 414 18.18 24.81 -5.68
CA PHE A 414 17.69 25.57 -4.52
C PHE A 414 18.21 27.00 -4.50
N LYS A 415 19.50 27.22 -4.84
CA LYS A 415 20.11 28.56 -4.87
C LYS A 415 19.40 29.53 -5.80
N GLN A 416 18.86 29.04 -6.91
CA GLN A 416 18.13 29.83 -7.88
C GLN A 416 16.74 30.29 -7.39
N LYS A 417 16.22 29.75 -6.28
CA LYS A 417 14.84 29.99 -5.80
C LYS A 417 14.78 30.77 -4.49
N GLN A 418 15.37 31.98 -4.45
CA GLN A 418 15.38 32.82 -3.25
C GLN A 418 13.98 33.22 -2.76
N THR A 419 13.03 33.44 -3.68
CA THR A 419 11.64 33.82 -3.36
C THR A 419 10.91 32.73 -2.58
N MET A 420 11.14 31.46 -2.89
CA MET A 420 10.57 30.30 -2.20
C MET A 420 10.88 30.33 -0.70
N TRP A 421 12.14 30.59 -0.35
CA TRP A 421 12.59 30.66 1.06
C TRP A 421 11.93 31.80 1.82
N ASN A 422 11.74 32.95 1.18
CA ASN A 422 11.03 34.08 1.77
C ASN A 422 9.56 33.74 2.05
N SER A 423 8.89 33.05 1.12
CA SER A 423 7.51 32.58 1.30
C SER A 423 7.40 31.55 2.43
N LEU A 424 8.34 30.60 2.50
CA LEU A 424 8.40 29.64 3.60
C LEU A 424 8.60 30.33 4.96
N ALA A 425 9.52 31.30 5.05
CA ALA A 425 9.76 32.04 6.29
C ALA A 425 8.50 32.81 6.75
N LYS A 426 7.74 33.39 5.81
CA LYS A 426 6.45 34.04 6.11
C LYS A 426 5.44 33.03 6.67
N LEU A 427 5.33 31.85 6.07
CA LEU A 427 4.45 30.77 6.53
C LEU A 427 4.82 30.26 7.92
N LEU A 428 6.10 30.05 8.19
CA LEU A 428 6.54 29.60 9.52
C LEU A 428 6.28 30.67 10.59
N ARG A 429 6.44 31.95 10.25
CA ARG A 429 6.13 33.06 11.15
C ARG A 429 4.64 33.12 11.48
N SER A 430 3.75 32.92 10.51
CA SER A 430 2.31 32.93 10.77
C SER A 430 1.87 31.79 11.70
N PHE A 431 2.50 30.61 11.62
CA PHE A 431 2.29 29.55 12.62
C PHE A 431 2.75 29.93 14.02
N SER A 432 3.90 30.60 14.15
CA SER A 432 4.39 31.03 15.48
C SER A 432 3.42 32.01 16.16
N VAL A 433 2.82 32.93 15.40
CA VAL A 433 1.81 33.87 15.90
C VAL A 433 0.53 33.13 16.30
N TYR A 434 0.07 32.19 15.48
CA TYR A 434 -1.13 31.40 15.78
C TYR A 434 -0.94 30.52 17.02
N ALA A 435 0.22 29.86 17.16
CA ALA A 435 0.56 29.05 18.33
C ALA A 435 0.59 29.91 19.61
N ALA A 436 1.20 31.09 19.57
CA ALA A 436 1.21 32.02 20.71
C ALA A 436 -0.21 32.44 21.12
N ASN A 437 -1.09 32.73 20.15
CA ASN A 437 -2.49 33.08 20.43
C ASN A 437 -3.28 31.91 21.05
N LEU A 438 -3.05 30.67 20.60
CA LEU A 438 -3.67 29.48 21.21
C LEU A 438 -3.21 29.27 22.66
N GLU A 439 -1.94 29.57 22.98
CA GLU A 439 -1.43 29.45 24.34
C GLU A 439 -1.94 30.56 25.27
N LEU A 440 -2.18 31.76 24.74
CA LEU A 440 -2.78 32.88 25.47
C LEU A 440 -4.26 32.66 25.80
N ASN A 441 -4.99 31.92 24.97
CA ASN A 441 -6.43 31.63 25.14
C ASN A 441 -6.71 30.36 25.96
N LYS A 442 -5.71 29.77 26.63
CA LYS A 442 -5.95 28.64 27.54
C LYS A 442 -6.70 29.13 28.78
N ASP A 443 -7.87 28.55 29.03
CA ASP A 443 -8.55 28.71 30.31
C ASP A 443 -7.62 28.22 31.43
N LYS A 444 -7.39 29.08 32.43
CA LYS A 444 -6.53 28.80 33.60
C LYS A 444 -6.99 27.60 34.44
N ASN A 445 -8.14 27.00 34.12
CA ASN A 445 -8.76 25.89 34.84
C ASN A 445 -8.53 24.51 34.20
N GLU A 446 -7.92 24.40 33.02
CA GLU A 446 -7.53 23.10 32.46
C GLU A 446 -6.09 22.75 32.80
N SER A 447 -5.90 21.84 33.75
CA SER A 447 -4.60 21.28 34.17
C SER A 447 -3.95 20.34 33.13
N SER A 448 -4.47 20.31 31.90
CA SER A 448 -3.91 19.49 30.82
C SER A 448 -2.88 20.29 30.03
N GLY A 449 -1.67 19.74 29.84
CA GLY A 449 -0.55 20.41 29.18
C GLY A 449 -0.87 20.95 27.77
N SER A 450 0.06 21.70 27.18
CA SER A 450 -0.15 22.34 25.85
C SER A 450 -0.78 21.36 24.85
N LEU A 451 -1.76 21.82 24.04
CA LEU A 451 -2.44 20.99 23.03
C LEU A 451 -1.42 20.26 22.13
N PHE A 452 -0.29 20.90 21.85
CA PHE A 452 0.87 20.32 21.17
C PHE A 452 1.39 19.04 21.83
N ILE A 453 1.47 19.01 23.17
CA ILE A 453 1.90 17.84 23.94
C ILE A 453 0.80 16.78 23.94
N ARG A 454 -0.46 17.19 24.16
CA ARG A 454 -1.62 16.28 24.26
C ARG A 454 -1.83 15.44 22.99
N TYR A 455 -1.60 16.01 21.82
CA TYR A 455 -1.79 15.34 20.54
C TYR A 455 -0.49 14.95 19.83
N SER A 456 0.67 15.12 20.47
CA SER A 456 1.97 14.81 19.85
C SER A 456 2.16 13.35 19.43
N ASP A 457 1.41 12.44 20.05
CA ASP A 457 1.48 11.00 19.79
C ASP A 457 0.38 10.51 18.81
N TYR A 458 -0.50 11.40 18.33
CA TYR A 458 -1.53 11.03 17.34
C TYR A 458 -0.98 11.24 15.92
N PRO A 459 -0.85 10.18 15.10
CA PRO A 459 -0.37 10.33 13.73
C PRO A 459 -1.39 11.07 12.87
N LEU A 460 -0.90 12.01 12.05
CA LEU A 460 -1.70 12.73 11.06
C LEU A 460 -2.16 11.79 9.94
N ALA A 461 -3.18 12.20 9.21
CA ALA A 461 -3.79 11.36 8.16
C ALA A 461 -2.79 11.00 7.06
N GLU A 462 -1.96 11.96 6.64
CA GLU A 462 -0.90 11.80 5.65
C GLU A 462 0.25 10.91 6.16
N GLU A 463 0.51 10.90 7.46
CA GLU A 463 1.51 10.02 8.08
C GLU A 463 1.03 8.57 8.07
N ARG A 464 -0.23 8.32 8.45
CA ARG A 464 -0.86 6.99 8.29
C ARG A 464 -0.90 6.56 6.84
N ALA A 465 -1.23 7.47 5.92
CA ALA A 465 -1.27 7.16 4.51
C ALA A 465 0.09 6.65 4.02
N LEU A 466 1.20 7.19 4.53
CA LEU A 466 2.58 6.83 4.14
C LEU A 466 3.30 5.94 5.17
N GLU A 467 2.55 5.26 6.04
CA GLU A 467 3.12 4.29 6.98
C GLU A 467 3.96 3.23 6.26
N CYS A 468 5.09 2.87 6.89
CA CYS A 468 6.13 1.98 6.35
C CYS A 468 6.82 2.43 5.04
N PHE A 469 6.47 3.58 4.46
CA PHE A 469 7.10 4.07 3.22
C PHE A 469 8.58 4.39 3.49
N THR A 470 9.48 3.59 2.91
CA THR A 470 10.91 3.60 3.29
C THR A 470 11.58 4.97 3.17
N PRO A 471 11.27 5.82 2.18
CA PRO A 471 11.83 7.18 2.10
C PRO A 471 11.46 8.11 3.26
N LEU A 472 10.41 7.77 4.02
CA LEU A 472 9.92 8.56 5.15
C LEU A 472 9.97 7.81 6.49
N ASN A 473 10.27 6.52 6.49
CA ASN A 473 10.04 5.62 7.63
C ASN A 473 10.84 5.98 8.89
N ASP A 474 12.03 6.58 8.75
CA ASP A 474 12.81 7.04 9.91
C ASP A 474 12.24 8.32 10.55
N ILE A 475 11.45 9.08 9.79
CA ILE A 475 10.86 10.36 10.19
C ILE A 475 9.47 10.15 10.76
N LEU A 476 8.65 9.40 10.01
CA LEU A 476 7.31 8.98 10.38
C LEU A 476 7.44 7.79 11.33
N LYS A 477 7.77 8.06 12.59
CA LYS A 477 7.78 7.06 13.65
C LYS A 477 6.34 6.64 13.94
N SER A 478 5.79 5.75 13.11
CA SER A 478 4.57 4.97 13.38
C SER A 478 4.83 3.95 14.47
#